data_AF-A0A412PFD8-F1
#
_entry.id   AF-A0A412PFD8-F1
#
_cell.length_a   1.000
_cell.length_b   1.000
_cell.length_c   1.000
_cell.angle_alpha   90.00
_cell.angle_beta   90.00
_cell.angle_gamma   90.00
#
_symmetry.space_group_name_H-M   'P 1'
#
loop_
_entity.id
_entity.type
_entity.pdbx_description
1 polymer ?
#
loop_
_entity_poly.entity_id
_entity_poly.type
_entity_poly.pdbx_seq_one_letter_code
_entity_poly.pdbx_strand_id
1 'polypeptide(L)'
;MPEELIVEHCAPTLAGVKTGNLFNCGYSCKEQLMKQIAEINHRFRNCDLRMTVLSYPKDRALIYLYRPTWLKTDLSKKDVVSILKERGYPIEDMSACIDVLSQRIQSSGQRVFPHEIGCFLGYPAEDVRGFIEDNKPCKLVGTWKVYGNEEMAKHLFQIYEKCTYAYLEHFEKGMSLEQLVRFV
;
A
#
# COMPACT_ATOMS: atom_id res chain seq x y z
N MET A 1 10.55 -13.62 6.39
CA MET A 1 10.49 -12.22 5.98
C MET A 1 11.04 -11.40 7.11
N PRO A 2 12.09 -10.60 6.89
CA PRO A 2 12.58 -9.65 7.89
C PRO A 2 11.50 -8.63 8.25
N GLU A 3 11.26 -8.41 9.55
CA GLU A 3 10.30 -7.39 10.01
C GLU A 3 10.76 -5.97 9.68
N GLU A 4 12.07 -5.75 9.59
CA GLU A 4 12.68 -4.49 9.16
C GLU A 4 12.13 -3.99 7.81
N LEU A 5 11.93 -4.90 6.84
CA LEU A 5 11.33 -4.53 5.54
C LEU A 5 9.91 -3.98 5.68
N ILE A 6 9.16 -4.48 6.67
CA ILE A 6 7.80 -3.99 6.95
C ILE A 6 7.88 -2.57 7.52
N VAL A 7 8.82 -2.32 8.44
CA VAL A 7 9.02 -0.99 9.03
C VAL A 7 9.50 0.00 7.96
N GLU A 8 10.55 -0.34 7.22
CA GLU A 8 11.17 0.50 6.20
C GLU A 8 10.15 0.95 5.14
N HIS A 9 9.31 0.03 4.65
CA HIS A 9 8.43 0.31 3.52
C HIS A 9 6.99 0.64 3.93
N CYS A 10 6.58 0.28 5.14
CA CYS A 10 5.19 0.43 5.58
C CYS A 10 5.01 1.27 6.85
N ALA A 11 6.05 1.94 7.35
CA ALA A 11 5.94 2.87 8.49
C ALA A 11 4.77 3.86 8.38
N PRO A 12 4.49 4.52 7.22
CA PRO A 12 3.32 5.41 7.12
C PRO A 12 1.97 4.70 7.36
N THR A 13 1.86 3.43 6.97
CA THR A 13 0.66 2.62 7.24
C THR A 13 0.63 2.18 8.70
N LEU A 14 1.75 1.71 9.26
CA LEU A 14 1.88 1.34 10.67
C LEU A 14 1.52 2.51 11.60
N ALA A 15 1.96 3.71 11.25
CA ALA A 15 1.72 4.95 11.99
C ALA A 15 0.32 5.56 11.80
N GLY A 16 -0.53 4.96 10.96
CA GLY A 16 -1.86 5.50 10.74
C GLY A 16 -1.82 6.87 10.07
N VAL A 17 -0.95 7.01 9.07
CA VAL A 17 -0.90 8.19 8.18
C VAL A 17 -1.34 7.82 6.77
N LYS A 18 -1.13 6.56 6.36
CA LYS A 18 -1.44 6.06 5.01
C LYS A 18 -2.34 4.82 5.06
N THR A 19 -3.19 4.69 4.04
CA THR A 19 -4.11 3.55 3.88
C THR A 19 -3.38 2.24 3.65
N GLY A 20 -2.33 2.25 2.83
CA GLY A 20 -1.53 1.05 2.59
C GLY A 20 -0.20 1.33 1.91
N ASN A 21 0.70 0.37 2.04
CA ASN A 21 2.03 0.36 1.45
C ASN A 21 2.30 -0.99 0.78
N LEU A 22 3.14 -0.96 -0.25
CA LEU A 22 3.62 -2.14 -0.96
C LEU A 22 5.10 -2.32 -0.68
N PHE A 23 5.54 -3.57 -0.62
CA PHE A 23 6.95 -3.89 -0.57
C PHE A 23 7.22 -5.24 -1.21
N ASN A 24 8.45 -5.42 -1.68
CA ASN A 24 8.89 -6.69 -2.24
C ASN A 24 9.65 -7.47 -1.17
N CYS A 25 9.29 -8.73 -0.97
CA CYS A 25 10.02 -9.64 -0.10
C CYS A 25 10.58 -10.79 -0.93
N GLY A 26 11.89 -11.05 -0.82
CA GLY A 26 12.48 -12.29 -1.33
C GLY A 26 11.94 -13.50 -0.57
N TYR A 27 11.73 -14.62 -1.26
CA TYR A 27 11.30 -15.87 -0.63
C TYR A 27 11.85 -17.08 -1.38
N SER A 28 12.16 -18.15 -0.64
CA SER A 28 12.60 -19.44 -1.21
C SER A 28 11.50 -20.50 -1.21
N CYS A 29 10.50 -20.36 -0.34
CA CYS A 29 9.38 -21.28 -0.19
C CYS A 29 8.08 -20.48 0.02
N LYS A 30 7.08 -20.69 -0.85
CA LYS A 30 5.80 -19.97 -0.78
C LYS A 30 5.04 -20.28 0.49
N GLU A 31 5.07 -21.55 0.90
CA GLU A 31 4.38 -22.05 2.09
C GLU A 31 4.95 -21.40 3.35
N GLN A 32 6.27 -21.24 3.42
CA GLN A 32 6.94 -20.56 4.53
C GLN A 32 6.59 -19.06 4.56
N LEU A 33 6.59 -18.39 3.41
CA LEU A 33 6.18 -16.98 3.32
C LEU A 33 4.72 -16.80 3.79
N MET A 34 3.81 -17.68 3.35
CA MET A 34 2.40 -17.61 3.75
C MET A 34 2.20 -17.85 5.25
N LYS A 35 2.99 -18.75 5.86
CA LYS A 35 3.01 -18.92 7.33
C LYS A 35 3.46 -17.65 8.04
N GLN A 36 4.54 -17.02 7.59
CA GLN A 36 5.03 -15.76 8.16
C GLN A 36 4.00 -14.63 8.04
N ILE A 37 3.30 -14.55 6.90
CA ILE A 37 2.20 -13.59 6.70
C ILE A 37 1.04 -13.87 7.66
N ALA A 38 0.66 -15.13 7.85
CA ALA A 38 -0.38 -15.52 8.79
C ALA A 38 0.00 -15.18 10.25
N GLU A 39 1.25 -15.40 10.64
CA GLU A 39 1.78 -15.05 11.96
C GLU A 39 1.73 -13.53 12.21
N ILE A 40 2.15 -12.72 11.24
CA ILE A 40 2.09 -11.26 11.37
C ILE A 40 0.64 -10.76 11.41
N ASN A 41 -0.25 -11.30 10.56
CA ASN A 41 -1.68 -10.98 10.62
C ASN A 41 -2.29 -11.38 11.98
N HIS A 42 -1.85 -12.49 12.58
CA HIS A 42 -2.29 -12.91 13.91
C HIS A 42 -1.82 -11.95 15.02
N ARG A 43 -0.60 -11.42 14.91
CA ARG A 43 -0.07 -10.37 15.80
C ARG A 43 -0.84 -9.07 15.67
N PHE A 44 -1.24 -8.71 14.45
CA PHE A 44 -2.06 -7.54 14.14
C PHE A 44 -3.57 -7.73 14.33
N ARG A 45 -4.06 -8.87 14.85
CA ARG A 45 -5.50 -9.18 14.93
C ARG A 45 -6.37 -8.14 15.65
N ASN A 46 -5.78 -7.36 16.57
CA ASN A 46 -6.44 -6.30 17.34
C ASN A 46 -6.12 -4.89 16.81
N CYS A 47 -5.45 -4.80 15.66
CA CYS A 47 -5.10 -3.56 14.97
C CYS A 47 -5.89 -3.51 13.65
N ASP A 48 -6.18 -2.31 13.15
CA ASP A 48 -6.72 -2.16 11.80
C ASP A 48 -5.59 -2.31 10.77
N LEU A 49 -5.00 -3.50 10.68
CA LEU A 49 -3.91 -3.83 9.76
C LEU A 49 -4.09 -5.23 9.20
N ARG A 50 -3.84 -5.37 7.89
CA ARG A 50 -3.86 -6.65 7.19
C ARG A 50 -2.78 -6.68 6.13
N MET A 51 -2.12 -7.82 6.03
CA MET A 51 -1.09 -8.10 5.05
C MET A 51 -1.53 -9.23 4.11
N THR A 52 -1.31 -9.04 2.81
CA THR A 52 -1.60 -10.04 1.78
C THR A 52 -0.57 -10.01 0.65
N VAL A 53 -0.42 -11.12 -0.07
CA VAL A 53 0.41 -11.17 -1.29
C VAL A 53 -0.44 -10.81 -2.50
N LEU A 54 0.06 -9.89 -3.34
CA LEU A 54 -0.58 -9.51 -4.61
C LEU A 54 0.00 -10.24 -5.81
N SER A 55 1.29 -10.62 -5.78
CA SER A 55 1.90 -11.40 -6.87
C SER A 55 3.20 -12.09 -6.43
N TYR A 56 3.61 -13.08 -7.21
CA TYR A 56 4.87 -13.82 -7.05
C TYR A 56 5.79 -13.67 -8.27
N PRO A 57 6.38 -12.49 -8.51
CA PRO A 57 7.36 -12.33 -9.58
C PRO A 57 8.65 -13.08 -9.28
N LYS A 58 8.84 -14.23 -9.94
CA LYS A 58 10.04 -15.09 -9.79
C LYS A 58 10.27 -15.47 -8.31
N ASP A 59 11.40 -15.02 -7.74
CA ASP A 59 11.91 -15.26 -6.39
C ASP A 59 11.49 -14.18 -5.37
N ARG A 60 10.59 -13.28 -5.76
CA ARG A 60 10.05 -12.21 -4.90
C ARG A 60 8.53 -12.25 -4.86
N ALA A 61 7.99 -11.79 -3.73
CA ALA A 61 6.57 -11.58 -3.54
C ALA A 61 6.30 -10.08 -3.38
N LEU A 62 5.32 -9.57 -4.11
CA LEU A 62 4.80 -8.22 -3.88
C LEU A 62 3.75 -8.32 -2.78
N ILE A 63 4.03 -7.72 -1.64
CA ILE A 63 3.19 -7.76 -0.45
C ILE A 63 2.52 -6.41 -0.26
N TYR A 64 1.27 -6.44 0.16
CA TYR A 64 0.45 -5.28 0.47
C TYR A 64 0.05 -5.30 1.94
N LEU A 65 0.52 -4.31 2.70
CA LEU A 65 0.07 -4.02 4.06
C LEU A 65 -0.89 -2.83 4.01
N TYR A 66 -2.07 -2.99 4.59
CA TYR A 66 -3.10 -1.95 4.54
C TYR A 66 -3.98 -1.93 5.78
N ARG A 67 -4.73 -0.85 5.94
CA ARG A 67 -5.75 -0.64 6.96
C ARG A 67 -7.14 -0.94 6.39
N PRO A 68 -7.77 -2.09 6.72
CA PRO A 68 -9.06 -2.49 6.16
C PRO A 68 -10.16 -1.42 6.26
N THR A 69 -10.29 -0.74 7.40
CA THR A 69 -11.35 0.28 7.54
C THR A 69 -11.10 1.48 6.66
N TRP A 70 -9.84 1.92 6.54
CA TRP A 70 -9.46 3.06 5.70
C TRP A 70 -9.59 2.75 4.23
N LEU A 71 -9.15 1.56 3.82
CA LEU A 71 -9.28 1.11 2.43
C LEU A 71 -10.75 1.06 2.03
N LYS A 72 -11.63 0.52 2.87
CA LYS A 72 -13.07 0.51 2.61
C LYS A 72 -13.62 1.93 2.41
N THR A 73 -13.22 2.88 3.25
CA THR A 73 -13.61 4.29 3.11
C THR A 73 -13.06 4.91 1.83
N ASP A 74 -11.79 4.70 1.51
CA ASP A 74 -11.16 5.24 0.31
C ASP A 74 -11.79 4.73 -0.97
N LEU A 75 -12.04 3.42 -1.05
CA LEU A 75 -12.69 2.79 -2.21
C LEU A 75 -14.15 3.25 -2.39
N SER A 76 -14.78 3.81 -1.35
CA SER A 76 -16.14 4.36 -1.41
C SER A 76 -16.20 5.82 -1.90
N LYS A 77 -15.06 6.51 -1.98
CA LYS A 77 -15.01 7.91 -2.47
C LYS A 77 -15.45 7.96 -3.93
N LYS A 78 -16.34 8.89 -4.27
CA LYS A 78 -16.97 9.00 -5.60
C LYS A 78 -15.96 8.97 -6.76
N ASP A 79 -14.85 9.69 -6.64
CA ASP A 79 -13.85 9.76 -7.70
C ASP A 79 -13.04 8.45 -7.84
N VAL A 80 -12.74 7.80 -6.72
CA VAL A 80 -12.09 6.47 -6.69
C VAL A 80 -13.02 5.43 -7.30
N VAL A 81 -14.30 5.46 -6.92
CA VAL A 81 -15.36 4.63 -7.50
C VAL A 81 -15.41 4.79 -9.02
N SER A 82 -15.34 6.02 -9.54
CA SER A 82 -15.31 6.27 -10.99
C SER A 82 -14.12 5.58 -11.66
N ILE A 83 -12.91 5.81 -11.12
CA ILE A 83 -11.66 5.24 -11.66
C ILE A 83 -11.73 3.71 -11.70
N LEU A 84 -12.20 3.10 -10.63
CA LEU A 84 -12.25 1.64 -10.50
C LEU A 84 -13.39 1.02 -11.33
N LYS A 85 -14.57 1.65 -11.40
CA LYS A 85 -15.68 1.19 -12.27
C LYS A 85 -15.35 1.27 -13.75
N GLU A 86 -14.72 2.34 -14.21
CA GLU A 86 -14.22 2.48 -15.59
C GLU A 86 -13.27 1.33 -15.97
N ARG A 87 -12.62 0.73 -14.97
CA ARG A 87 -11.70 -0.39 -15.13
C ARG A 87 -12.36 -1.73 -14.85
N GLY A 88 -13.64 -1.82 -14.49
CA GLY A 88 -14.33 -3.09 -14.26
C GLY A 88 -14.05 -3.74 -12.90
N TYR A 89 -13.72 -2.94 -11.87
CA TYR A 89 -13.61 -3.44 -10.51
C TYR A 89 -14.99 -3.60 -9.83
N PRO A 90 -15.18 -4.65 -9.00
CA PRO A 90 -16.39 -4.87 -8.21
C PRO A 90 -16.37 -4.02 -6.93
N ILE A 91 -16.63 -2.71 -7.07
CA ILE A 91 -16.45 -1.72 -5.99
C ILE A 91 -17.28 -1.98 -4.72
N GLU A 92 -18.33 -2.80 -4.83
CA GLU A 92 -19.22 -3.15 -3.73
C GLU A 92 -18.54 -4.09 -2.72
N ASP A 93 -17.46 -4.77 -3.11
CA ASP A 93 -16.66 -5.65 -2.27
C ASP A 93 -15.16 -5.29 -2.34
N MET A 94 -14.64 -4.76 -1.22
CA MET A 94 -13.23 -4.42 -1.05
C MET A 94 -12.31 -5.64 -1.29
N SER A 95 -12.70 -6.82 -0.81
CA SER A 95 -11.89 -8.03 -0.97
C SER A 95 -11.83 -8.45 -2.43
N ALA A 96 -12.97 -8.44 -3.12
CA ALA A 96 -13.03 -8.70 -4.55
C ALA A 96 -12.23 -7.66 -5.37
N CYS A 97 -12.20 -6.39 -4.94
CA CYS A 97 -11.33 -5.39 -5.55
C CYS A 97 -9.84 -5.73 -5.41
N ILE A 98 -9.41 -6.20 -4.23
CA ILE A 98 -8.03 -6.66 -4.01
C ILE A 98 -7.71 -7.88 -4.87
N ASP A 99 -8.66 -8.82 -5.03
CA ASP A 99 -8.49 -10.00 -5.86
C ASP A 99 -8.31 -9.62 -7.35
N VAL A 100 -9.13 -8.70 -7.86
CA VAL A 100 -8.99 -8.18 -9.23
C VAL A 100 -7.65 -7.45 -9.42
N LEU A 101 -7.22 -6.64 -8.45
CA LEU A 101 -5.90 -5.99 -8.48
C LEU A 101 -4.78 -7.04 -8.52
N SER A 102 -4.84 -8.04 -7.65
CA SER A 102 -3.89 -9.15 -7.57
C SER A 102 -3.79 -9.91 -8.91
N GLN A 103 -4.94 -10.25 -9.51
CA GLN A 103 -5.02 -10.90 -10.81
C GLN A 103 -4.36 -10.05 -11.91
N ARG A 104 -4.63 -8.74 -11.97
CA ARG A 104 -4.03 -7.84 -12.96
C ARG A 104 -2.52 -7.77 -12.88
N ILE A 105 -1.99 -7.64 -11.66
CA ILE A 105 -0.53 -7.59 -11.43
C ILE A 105 0.12 -8.89 -11.89
N GLN A 106 -0.53 -10.04 -11.65
CA GLN A 106 -0.02 -11.34 -12.06
C GLN A 106 -0.10 -11.55 -13.58
N SER A 107 -1.24 -11.23 -14.20
CA SER A 107 -1.48 -11.45 -15.63
C SER A 107 -0.62 -10.56 -16.53
N SER A 108 -0.22 -9.37 -16.08
CA SER A 108 0.61 -8.47 -16.89
C SER A 108 2.08 -8.86 -16.93
N GLY A 109 2.50 -9.88 -16.17
CA GLY A 109 3.91 -10.28 -16.07
C GLY A 109 4.83 -9.12 -15.69
N GLN A 110 4.31 -8.14 -14.93
CA GLN A 110 4.94 -6.86 -14.60
C GLN A 110 5.25 -5.93 -15.79
N ARG A 111 4.82 -6.25 -17.02
CA ARG A 111 5.04 -5.37 -18.19
C ARG A 111 4.17 -4.11 -18.16
N VAL A 112 2.96 -4.24 -17.60
CA VAL A 112 2.04 -3.12 -17.38
C VAL A 112 1.52 -3.22 -15.95
N PHE A 113 2.04 -2.35 -15.08
CA PHE A 113 1.59 -2.31 -13.68
C PHE A 113 0.26 -1.54 -13.60
N PRO A 114 -0.76 -2.05 -12.90
CA PRO A 114 -2.05 -1.36 -12.78
C PRO A 114 -1.87 -0.06 -11.97
N HIS A 115 -1.85 1.07 -12.66
CA HIS A 115 -1.61 2.38 -12.04
C HIS A 115 -2.76 2.82 -11.10
N GLU A 116 -3.96 2.26 -11.27
CA GLU A 116 -5.10 2.42 -10.36
C GLU A 116 -4.80 1.91 -8.94
N ILE A 117 -3.72 1.16 -8.74
CA ILE A 117 -3.23 0.76 -7.42
C ILE A 117 -3.03 1.96 -6.48
N GLY A 118 -2.77 3.17 -7.01
CA GLY A 118 -2.70 4.37 -6.21
C GLY A 118 -3.95 4.63 -5.37
N CYS A 119 -5.14 4.23 -5.85
CA CYS A 119 -6.39 4.28 -5.09
C CYS A 119 -6.35 3.39 -3.84
N PHE A 120 -5.69 2.23 -3.94
CA PHE A 120 -5.54 1.30 -2.82
C PHE A 120 -4.49 1.81 -1.82
N LEU A 121 -3.52 2.60 -2.27
CA LEU A 121 -2.50 3.22 -1.42
C LEU A 121 -2.98 4.50 -0.71
N GLY A 122 -4.22 4.94 -0.98
CA GLY A 122 -4.78 6.18 -0.44
C GLY A 122 -4.28 7.45 -1.13
N TYR A 123 -3.78 7.36 -2.37
CA TYR A 123 -3.38 8.55 -3.12
C TYR A 123 -4.60 9.36 -3.59
N PRO A 124 -4.47 10.69 -3.74
CA PRO A 124 -5.56 11.51 -4.26
C PRO A 124 -6.04 11.01 -5.63
N ALA A 125 -7.36 10.89 -5.81
CA ALA A 125 -7.94 10.36 -7.05
C ALA A 125 -7.55 11.18 -8.28
N GLU A 126 -7.39 12.50 -8.13
CA GLU A 126 -6.89 13.39 -9.18
C GLU A 126 -5.47 13.00 -9.62
N ASP A 127 -4.58 12.67 -8.69
CA ASP A 127 -3.20 12.26 -8.99
C ASP A 127 -3.17 10.87 -9.64
N VAL A 128 -4.01 9.95 -9.17
CA VAL A 128 -4.15 8.61 -9.77
C VAL A 128 -4.66 8.73 -11.20
N ARG A 129 -5.72 9.52 -11.41
CA ARG A 129 -6.29 9.75 -12.75
C ARG A 129 -5.27 10.43 -13.66
N GLY A 130 -4.60 11.48 -13.18
CA GLY A 130 -3.55 12.18 -13.92
C GLY A 130 -2.41 11.25 -14.34
N PHE A 131 -1.99 10.34 -13.45
CA PHE A 131 -0.98 9.34 -13.79
C PHE A 131 -1.45 8.36 -14.87
N ILE A 132 -2.70 7.90 -14.80
CA ILE A 132 -3.22 6.94 -15.77
C ILE A 132 -3.42 7.57 -17.15
N GLU A 133 -3.90 8.81 -17.20
CA GLU A 133 -4.13 9.53 -18.45
C GLU A 133 -2.80 10.00 -19.07
N ASP A 134 -1.83 10.38 -18.24
CA ASP A 134 -0.48 10.87 -18.57
C ASP A 134 -0.46 11.91 -19.73
N ASN A 135 -1.52 12.70 -19.83
CA ASN A 135 -1.77 13.65 -20.93
C ASN A 135 -1.27 15.08 -20.61
N LYS A 136 -0.78 15.30 -19.39
CA LYS A 136 -0.30 16.58 -18.89
C LYS A 136 0.98 16.38 -18.08
N PRO A 137 1.90 17.36 -18.05
CA PRO A 137 3.08 17.26 -17.20
C PRO A 137 2.66 17.19 -15.72
N CYS A 138 3.29 16.29 -14.97
CA CYS A 138 3.11 16.27 -13.52
C CYS A 138 3.72 17.52 -12.90
N LYS A 139 3.07 18.04 -11.86
CA LYS A 139 3.45 19.24 -11.13
C LYS A 139 4.64 19.00 -10.19
N LEU A 140 4.67 17.81 -9.58
CA LEU A 140 5.70 17.41 -8.62
C LEU A 140 5.91 15.90 -8.69
N VAL A 141 7.13 15.45 -8.43
CA VAL A 141 7.46 14.03 -8.29
C VAL A 141 8.04 13.79 -6.89
N GLY A 142 7.46 12.84 -6.17
CA GLY A 142 7.96 12.35 -4.88
C GLY A 142 7.51 10.91 -4.67
N THR A 143 6.81 10.62 -3.56
CA THR A 143 6.25 9.26 -3.32
C THR A 143 5.27 8.83 -4.41
N TRP A 144 4.60 9.77 -5.06
CA TRP A 144 3.85 9.58 -6.31
C TRP A 144 4.05 10.81 -7.22
N LYS A 145 3.59 10.74 -8.47
CA LYS A 145 3.53 11.91 -9.36
C LYS A 145 2.27 12.72 -9.06
N VAL A 146 2.41 14.01 -8.79
CA VAL A 146 1.32 14.90 -8.40
C VAL A 146 0.80 15.65 -9.62
N TYR A 147 -0.50 15.68 -9.78
CA TYR A 147 -1.24 16.41 -10.81
C TYR A 147 -2.22 17.41 -10.17
N GLY A 148 -2.66 17.17 -8.94
CA GLY A 148 -3.56 18.02 -8.15
C GLY A 148 -2.84 19.02 -7.25
N ASN A 149 -3.04 18.92 -5.94
CA ASN A 149 -2.55 19.86 -4.93
C ASN A 149 -1.08 19.57 -4.54
N GLU A 150 -0.15 20.37 -5.06
CA GLU A 150 1.29 20.24 -4.75
C GLU A 150 1.63 20.46 -3.28
N GLU A 151 1.03 21.44 -2.61
CA GLU A 151 1.37 21.78 -1.22
C GLU A 151 0.97 20.65 -0.27
N MET A 152 -0.25 20.12 -0.45
CA MET A 152 -0.71 18.94 0.29
C MET A 152 0.21 17.74 0.04
N ALA A 153 0.58 17.49 -1.21
CA ALA A 153 1.46 16.37 -1.54
C ALA A 153 2.86 16.51 -0.93
N LYS A 154 3.47 17.71 -1.00
CA LYS A 154 4.75 18.02 -0.34
C LYS A 154 4.67 17.76 1.16
N HIS A 155 3.58 18.19 1.80
CA HIS A 155 3.37 17.97 3.21
C HIS A 155 3.27 16.48 3.55
N LEU A 156 2.49 15.70 2.79
CA LEU A 156 2.38 14.25 2.98
C LEU A 156 3.70 13.52 2.76
N PHE A 157 4.48 13.89 1.74
CA PHE A 157 5.81 13.31 1.53
C PHE A 157 6.72 13.51 2.74
N GLN A 158 6.74 14.72 3.31
CA GLN A 158 7.53 15.02 4.50
C GLN A 158 7.05 14.24 5.73
N ILE A 159 5.73 14.07 5.91
CA ILE A 159 5.20 13.25 7.00
C ILE A 159 5.65 11.79 6.81
N TYR A 160 5.54 11.25 5.60
CA TYR A 160 5.92 9.86 5.32
C TYR A 160 7.41 9.63 5.60
N GLU A 161 8.27 10.54 5.12
CA GLU A 161 9.71 10.45 5.35
C GLU A 161 10.07 10.52 6.84
N LYS A 162 9.58 11.54 7.56
CA LYS A 162 9.84 11.70 9.00
C LYS A 162 9.33 10.52 9.81
N CYS A 163 8.14 10.02 9.46
CA CYS A 163 7.54 8.85 10.09
C CYS A 163 8.40 7.60 9.86
N THR A 164 8.85 7.35 8.63
CA THR A 164 9.70 6.20 8.32
C THR A 164 11.00 6.25 9.11
N TYR A 165 11.65 7.42 9.18
CA TYR A 165 12.88 7.58 9.97
C TYR A 165 12.66 7.27 11.45
N ALA A 166 11.63 7.85 12.07
CA ALA A 166 11.35 7.62 13.49
C ALA A 166 11.00 6.14 13.77
N TYR A 167 10.22 5.50 12.90
CA TYR A 167 9.83 4.10 13.05
C TYR A 167 11.02 3.14 12.92
N LEU A 168 11.93 3.42 11.99
CA LEU A 168 13.18 2.67 11.88
C LEU A 168 14.04 2.84 13.14
N GLU A 169 14.23 4.06 13.63
CA GLU A 169 15.00 4.32 14.85
C GLU A 169 14.42 3.59 16.07
N HIS A 170 13.09 3.59 16.22
CA HIS A 170 12.41 2.86 17.29
C HIS A 170 12.55 1.34 17.15
N PHE A 171 12.47 0.82 15.92
CA PHE A 171 12.68 -0.59 15.65
C PHE A 171 14.13 -1.04 15.95
N GLU A 172 15.12 -0.24 15.55
CA GLU A 172 16.54 -0.46 15.86
C GLU A 172 16.82 -0.45 17.37
N LYS A 173 16.07 0.34 18.14
CA LYS A 173 16.10 0.35 19.61
C LYS A 173 15.38 -0.84 20.26
N GLY A 174 14.87 -1.78 19.46
CA GLY A 174 14.29 -3.05 19.91
C GLY A 174 12.78 -3.04 20.10
N MET A 175 12.05 -2.02 19.61
CA MET A 175 10.59 -2.05 19.64
C MET A 175 10.03 -3.08 18.65
N SER A 176 9.02 -3.84 19.10
CA SER A 176 8.31 -4.78 18.24
C SER A 176 7.31 -4.07 17.30
N LEU A 177 6.90 -4.74 16.22
CA LEU A 177 5.88 -4.22 15.29
C LEU A 177 4.57 -3.83 16.01
N GLU A 178 4.14 -4.61 16.99
CA GLU A 178 2.92 -4.34 17.75
C GLU A 178 3.04 -3.09 18.62
N GLN A 179 4.24 -2.82 19.16
CA GLN A 179 4.50 -1.61 19.92
C GLN A 179 4.54 -0.39 18.99
N LEU A 180 5.14 -0.52 17.80
CA LEU A 180 5.17 0.54 16.79
C LEU A 180 3.77 0.93 16.29
N VAL A 181 2.85 -0.04 16.18
CA VAL A 181 1.46 0.23 15.75
C VAL A 181 0.65 0.94 16.85
N ARG A 182 0.97 0.72 18.12
CA ARG A 182 0.30 1.34 19.28
C ARG A 182 0.86 2.71 19.67
N PHE A 183 1.85 3.21 18.93
CA PHE A 183 2.44 4.53 19.15
C PHE A 183 1.52 5.69 18.68
N VAL A 184 0.40 5.35 18.04
CA VAL A 184 -0.56 6.25 17.40
C VAL A 184 -1.74 6.54 18.33
#